data_AF-A0A7X3TA69-F1
#
_entry.id   AF-A0A7X3TA69-F1
#
_cell.length_a   1.000
_cell.length_b   1.000
_cell.length_c   1.000
_cell.angle_alpha   90.00
_cell.angle_beta   90.00
_cell.angle_gamma   90.00
#
_symmetry.space_group_name_H-M   'P 1'
#
loop_
_entity.id
_entity.type
_entity.pdbx_description
1 polymer ?
#
loop_
_entity_poly.entity_id
_entity_poly.type
_entity_poly.pdbx_seq_one_letter_code
_entity_poly.pdbx_strand_id
1 'polypeptide(L)'
;MDIFQMTDLEIYELGIKELTKQLGSAYTTQFLQNCKPRTYDYTAERHKWMDKDPDIRTLAKRIQQGAASRKKEERLKAERIAAWREGMLELTDIEIYELGFKILADELKGYGLLRFITQHFKQL
;
A
#
# COMPACT_ATOMS: atom_id res chain seq x y z
N MET A 1 14.54 13.08 -11.72
CA MET A 1 15.21 11.86 -12.21
C MET A 1 14.20 11.10 -13.05
N ASP A 2 14.59 10.58 -14.22
CA ASP A 2 13.65 9.85 -15.08
C ASP A 2 13.62 8.36 -14.69
N ILE A 3 12.52 7.94 -14.09
CA ILE A 3 12.29 6.56 -13.61
C ILE A 3 12.38 5.55 -14.76
N PHE A 4 12.06 5.96 -15.99
CA PHE A 4 12.13 5.06 -17.15
C PHE A 4 13.57 4.74 -17.59
N GLN A 5 14.54 5.56 -17.16
CA GLN A 5 15.96 5.36 -17.48
C GLN A 5 16.72 4.65 -16.36
N MET A 6 16.11 4.48 -15.19
CA MET A 6 16.73 3.83 -14.05
C MET A 6 16.69 2.31 -14.18
N THR A 7 17.76 1.67 -13.72
CA THR A 7 17.84 0.22 -13.56
C THR A 7 16.95 -0.27 -12.41
N ASP A 8 16.68 -1.57 -12.36
CA ASP A 8 15.91 -2.19 -11.27
C ASP A 8 16.55 -1.95 -9.90
N LEU A 9 17.88 -1.98 -9.85
CA LEU A 9 18.62 -1.75 -8.62
C LEU A 9 18.48 -0.29 -8.17
N GLU A 10 18.63 0.68 -9.07
CA GLU A 10 18.49 2.10 -8.74
C GLU A 10 17.05 2.43 -8.30
N ILE A 11 16.03 1.86 -8.94
CA ILE A 11 14.63 2.01 -8.53
C ILE A 11 14.42 1.42 -7.13
N TYR A 12 14.99 0.24 -6.88
CA TYR A 12 14.88 -0.43 -5.59
C TYR A 12 15.56 0.36 -4.46
N GLU A 13 16.79 0.82 -4.68
CA GLU A 13 17.53 1.64 -3.74
C GLU A 13 16.85 2.99 -3.48
N LEU A 14 16.31 3.63 -4.53
CA LEU A 14 15.53 4.85 -4.38
C LEU A 14 14.28 4.63 -3.53
N GLY A 15 13.55 3.53 -3.76
CA GLY A 15 12.38 3.16 -2.97
C GLY A 15 12.71 2.90 -1.50
N ILE A 16 13.77 2.14 -1.20
CA ILE A 16 14.23 1.91 0.18
C ILE A 16 14.63 3.23 0.85
N LYS A 17 15.34 4.09 0.11
CA LYS A 17 15.78 5.39 0.62
C LYS A 17 14.59 6.26 0.99
N GLU A 18 13.57 6.34 0.13
CA GLU A 18 12.40 7.18 0.40
C GLU A 18 11.52 6.59 1.51
N LEU A 19 11.34 5.27 1.55
CA LEU A 19 10.71 4.60 2.68
C LEU A 19 11.43 4.91 3.99
N THR A 20 12.76 4.74 4.04
CA THR A 20 13.55 4.98 5.26
C THR A 20 13.47 6.44 5.71
N LYS A 21 13.48 7.37 4.75
CA LYS A 21 13.37 8.81 5.02
C LYS A 21 12.01 9.19 5.61
N GLN A 22 10.93 8.57 5.16
CA GLN A 22 9.57 8.94 5.59
C GLN A 22 9.01 8.08 6.73
N LEU A 23 9.36 6.80 6.80
CA LEU A 23 8.92 5.85 7.82
C LEU A 23 9.94 5.63 8.94
N GLY A 24 11.21 5.96 8.71
CA GLY A 24 12.30 5.52 9.59
C GLY A 24 12.71 4.08 9.33
N SER A 25 13.89 3.70 9.85
CA SER A 25 14.51 2.40 9.58
C SER A 25 13.70 1.22 10.13
N ALA A 26 13.14 1.36 11.33
CA ALA A 26 12.38 0.30 11.99
C ALA A 26 11.14 -0.10 11.17
N TYR A 27 10.30 0.88 10.82
CA TYR A 27 9.08 0.65 10.04
C TYR A 27 9.37 0.27 8.59
N THR A 28 10.45 0.77 7.99
CA THR A 28 10.90 0.31 6.66
C THR A 28 11.28 -1.16 6.69
N THR A 29 11.97 -1.59 7.74
CA THR A 29 12.33 -3.01 7.91
C THR A 29 11.07 -3.87 8.06
N GLN A 30 10.11 -3.44 8.89
CA GLN A 30 8.82 -4.14 9.04
C GLN A 30 8.04 -4.20 7.72
N PHE A 31 7.98 -3.09 6.98
CA PHE A 31 7.35 -3.06 5.65
C PHE A 31 7.97 -4.11 4.73
N LEU A 32 9.29 -4.13 4.58
CA LEU A 32 10.00 -5.05 3.68
C LEU A 32 9.88 -6.52 4.13
N GLN A 33 10.00 -6.80 5.42
CA GLN A 33 9.94 -8.17 5.93
C GLN A 33 8.55 -8.79 5.81
N ASN A 34 7.53 -7.97 6.06
CA ASN A 34 6.17 -8.47 6.11
C ASN A 34 5.50 -8.40 4.73
N CYS A 35 5.98 -7.56 3.80
CA CYS A 35 5.49 -7.44 2.42
C CYS A 35 5.80 -8.72 1.62
N LYS A 36 5.11 -9.80 1.96
CA LYS A 36 5.21 -11.12 1.34
C LYS A 36 4.14 -11.26 0.26
N PRO A 37 4.39 -12.06 -0.78
CA PRO A 37 3.34 -12.46 -1.69
C PRO A 37 2.23 -13.12 -0.86
N ARG A 38 1.00 -12.61 -0.94
CA ARG A 38 -0.13 -13.32 -0.32
C ARG A 38 -0.25 -14.70 -0.98
N THR A 39 -0.56 -15.72 -0.18
CA THR A 39 -0.98 -17.05 -0.65
C THR A 39 -2.43 -17.04 -1.19
N TYR A 40 -2.94 -15.87 -1.55
CA TYR A 40 -4.32 -15.65 -1.95
C TYR A 40 -4.52 -16.17 -3.37
N ASP A 41 -5.25 -17.27 -3.52
CA ASP A 41 -5.69 -17.75 -4.82
C ASP A 41 -6.81 -16.86 -5.35
N TYR A 42 -6.42 -15.84 -6.13
CA TYR A 42 -7.35 -14.92 -6.76
C TYR A 42 -8.39 -15.64 -7.63
N THR A 43 -8.03 -16.77 -8.24
CA THR A 43 -8.93 -17.55 -9.11
C THR A 43 -10.02 -18.19 -8.27
N ALA A 44 -9.68 -18.84 -7.16
CA ALA A 44 -10.66 -19.48 -6.28
C ALA A 44 -11.57 -18.46 -5.58
N GLU A 45 -11.02 -17.32 -5.15
CA GLU A 45 -11.76 -16.34 -4.35
C GLU A 45 -12.66 -15.42 -5.17
N ARG A 46 -12.30 -15.13 -6.43
CA ARG A 46 -13.15 -14.33 -7.34
C ARG A 46 -14.54 -14.94 -7.53
N HIS A 47 -14.62 -16.27 -7.60
CA HIS A 47 -15.88 -16.98 -7.81
C HIS A 47 -16.83 -16.83 -6.61
N LYS A 48 -16.31 -16.77 -5.38
CA LYS A 48 -17.13 -16.55 -4.17
C LYS A 48 -17.80 -15.17 -4.12
N TRP A 49 -17.22 -14.17 -4.79
CA TRP A 49 -17.83 -12.84 -4.91
C TRP A 49 -18.96 -12.83 -5.93
N MET A 50 -18.86 -13.63 -7.00
CA MET A 50 -19.89 -13.73 -8.03
C MET A 50 -21.10 -14.57 -7.59
N ASP A 51 -20.91 -15.57 -6.73
CA ASP A 51 -22.02 -16.38 -6.19
C ASP A 51 -23.00 -15.59 -5.30
N LYS A 52 -22.62 -14.38 -4.85
CA LYS A 52 -23.43 -13.51 -3.98
C LYS A 52 -24.03 -12.31 -4.71
N ASP A 53 -24.15 -12.38 -6.04
CA ASP A 53 -24.42 -11.27 -6.96
C ASP A 53 -25.55 -10.34 -6.48
N PRO A 54 -25.23 -9.18 -5.88
CA PRO A 54 -26.22 -8.17 -5.57
C PRO A 54 -26.56 -7.44 -6.87
N ASP A 55 -27.85 -7.21 -7.14
CA ASP A 55 -28.29 -6.38 -8.27
C ASP A 55 -27.47 -5.08 -8.37
N ILE A 56 -27.19 -4.62 -9.59
CA ILE A 56 -26.32 -3.47 -9.89
C ILE A 56 -26.75 -2.23 -9.11
N ARG A 57 -28.05 -2.03 -8.86
CA ARG A 57 -28.54 -0.88 -8.07
C ARG A 57 -28.20 -1.02 -6.60
N THR A 58 -28.21 -2.24 -6.05
CA THR A 58 -27.74 -2.54 -4.69
C THR A 58 -26.24 -2.29 -4.57
N LEU A 59 -25.46 -2.68 -5.58
CA LEU A 59 -24.03 -2.42 -5.64
C LEU A 59 -23.74 -0.91 -5.69
N ALA A 60 -24.40 -0.18 -6.58
CA ALA A 60 -24.26 1.26 -6.72
C ALA A 60 -24.63 2.02 -5.44
N LYS A 61 -25.73 1.61 -4.76
CA LYS A 61 -26.16 2.20 -3.49
C LYS A 61 -25.13 1.95 -2.37
N ARG A 62 -24.55 0.74 -2.30
CA ARG A 62 -23.45 0.42 -1.37
C ARG A 62 -22.20 1.26 -1.66
N ILE A 63 -21.85 1.45 -2.93
CA ILE A 63 -20.71 2.29 -3.34
C ILE A 63 -20.91 3.75 -2.93
N GLN A 64 -22.11 4.29 -3.15
CA GLN A 64 -22.48 5.65 -2.74
C GLN A 64 -22.47 5.83 -1.22
N GLN A 65 -23.10 4.90 -0.48
CA GLN A 65 -23.10 4.93 0.99
C GLN A 65 -21.67 4.78 1.55
N GLY A 66 -20.84 3.97 0.89
CA GLY A 66 -19.44 3.79 1.24
C GLY A 66 -18.57 5.04 1.02
N ALA A 67 -19.00 6.04 0.24
CA ALA A 67 -18.21 7.25 0.02
C ALA A 67 -18.09 8.12 1.30
N ALA A 68 -19.17 8.26 2.06
CA ALA A 68 -19.14 8.99 3.33
C ALA A 68 -18.31 8.26 4.39
N SER A 69 -18.43 6.93 4.45
CA SER A 69 -17.62 6.09 5.34
C SER A 69 -16.13 6.14 4.97
N ARG A 70 -15.80 6.11 3.68
CA ARG A 70 -14.42 6.25 3.18
C ARG A 70 -13.79 7.57 3.59
N LYS A 71 -14.51 8.69 3.45
CA LYS A 71 -14.00 10.01 3.85
C LYS A 71 -13.72 10.08 5.38
N LYS A 72 -14.56 9.45 6.19
CA LYS A 72 -14.34 9.35 7.65
C LYS A 72 -13.13 8.48 7.97
N GLU A 73 -13.00 7.34 7.29
CA GLU A 73 -11.87 6.43 7.45
C GLU A 73 -10.55 7.08 7.04
N GLU A 74 -10.50 7.77 5.90
CA GLU A 74 -9.34 8.53 5.44
C GLU A 74 -8.91 9.60 6.45
N ARG A 75 -9.88 10.31 7.05
CA ARG A 75 -9.59 11.29 8.09
C ARG A 75 -8.99 10.64 9.34
N LEU A 76 -9.56 9.54 9.82
CA LEU A 76 -9.03 8.81 10.97
C LEU A 76 -7.61 8.28 10.70
N LYS A 77 -7.35 7.77 9.49
CA LYS A 77 -6.01 7.36 9.07
C LYS A 77 -5.03 8.53 9.09
N ALA A 78 -5.43 9.69 8.55
CA ALA A 78 -4.59 10.89 8.57
C ALA A 78 -4.28 11.36 10.00
N GLU A 79 -5.28 11.38 10.89
CA GLU A 79 -5.11 11.73 12.31
C GLU A 79 -4.15 10.75 13.01
N ARG A 80 -4.26 9.45 12.73
CA ARG A 80 -3.35 8.44 13.29
C ARG A 80 -1.91 8.59 12.78
N ILE A 81 -1.72 8.84 11.49
CA ILE A 81 -0.39 9.09 10.91
C ILE A 81 0.22 10.36 11.53
N ALA A 82 -0.57 11.41 11.78
CA ALA A 82 -0.09 12.62 12.43
C ALA A 82 0.37 12.34 13.87
N ALA A 83 -0.45 11.66 14.67
CA ALA A 83 -0.10 11.29 16.04
C ALA A 83 1.14 10.38 16.10
N TRP A 84 1.30 9.48 15.13
CA TRP A 84 2.53 8.67 15.00
C TRP A 84 3.76 9.53 14.73
N ARG A 85 3.68 10.52 13.83
CA ARG A 85 4.79 11.46 13.56
C ARG A 85 5.19 12.29 14.78
N GLU A 86 4.25 12.53 15.68
CA GLU A 86 4.47 13.19 16.97
C GLU A 86 4.98 12.22 18.07
N GLY A 87 5.13 10.93 17.75
CA GLY A 87 5.59 9.90 18.69
C GLY A 87 4.54 9.48 19.71
N MET A 88 3.26 9.78 19.47
CA MET A 88 2.17 9.52 20.42
C MET A 88 1.56 8.12 20.29
N LEU A 89 1.79 7.43 19.18
CA LEU A 89 1.33 6.06 18.95
C LEU A 89 2.22 5.32 17.95
N GLU A 90 2.12 4.00 17.94
CA GLU A 90 2.73 3.12 16.95
C GLU A 90 1.74 2.81 15.80
N LEU A 91 2.27 2.69 14.58
CA LEU A 91 1.49 2.23 13.43
C LEU A 91 1.22 0.73 13.52
N THR A 92 0.03 0.31 13.12
CA THR A 92 -0.28 -1.10 12.89
C THR A 92 0.32 -1.60 11.58
N ASP A 93 0.47 -2.91 11.41
CA ASP A 93 0.99 -3.51 10.17
C ASP A 93 0.29 -3.00 8.91
N ILE A 94 -1.05 -2.94 8.94
CA ILE A 94 -1.84 -2.46 7.79
C ILE A 94 -1.54 -0.98 7.47
N GLU A 95 -1.35 -0.15 8.50
CA GLU A 95 -1.01 1.27 8.32
C GLU A 95 0.41 1.46 7.78
N ILE A 96 1.36 0.62 8.22
CA ILE A 96 2.72 0.60 7.68
C ILE A 96 2.69 0.26 6.19
N TYR A 97 1.89 -0.73 5.77
CA TYR A 97 1.75 -1.05 4.34
C TYR A 97 1.10 0.05 3.53
N GLU A 98 -0.06 0.54 3.96
CA GLU A 98 -0.79 1.56 3.22
C GLU A 98 0.08 2.80 3.04
N LEU A 99 0.77 3.22 4.11
CA LEU A 99 1.66 4.36 4.06
C LEU A 99 2.91 4.08 3.20
N GLY A 100 3.53 2.91 3.35
CA GLY A 100 4.69 2.51 2.55
C GLY A 100 4.39 2.43 1.04
N PHE A 101 3.27 1.83 0.66
CA PHE A 101 2.83 1.80 -0.73
C PHE A 101 2.52 3.19 -1.26
N LYS A 102 1.91 4.07 -0.45
CA LYS A 102 1.65 5.45 -0.84
C LYS A 102 2.95 6.22 -1.09
N ILE A 103 3.93 6.09 -0.18
CA ILE A 103 5.26 6.70 -0.32
C ILE A 103 5.92 6.24 -1.64
N LEU A 104 5.93 4.93 -1.88
CA LEU A 104 6.51 4.37 -3.10
C LEU A 104 5.75 4.82 -4.36
N ALA A 105 4.42 4.89 -4.31
CA ALA A 105 3.62 5.33 -5.45
C ALA A 105 3.83 6.81 -5.77
N ASP A 106 3.94 7.66 -4.75
CA ASP A 106 4.17 9.10 -4.89
C ASP A 106 5.59 9.36 -5.46
N GLU A 107 6.60 8.61 -5.02
CA GLU A 107 7.99 8.77 -5.47
C GLU A 107 8.27 8.08 -6.81
N LEU A 108 7.88 6.81 -6.94
CA LEU A 108 8.27 5.95 -8.06
C LEU A 108 7.21 5.88 -9.18
N LYS A 109 6.04 6.49 -8.96
CA LYS A 109 4.87 6.35 -9.84
C LYS A 109 4.48 4.88 -10.04
N GLY A 110 3.45 4.62 -10.86
CA GLY A 110 2.98 3.25 -11.09
C GLY A 110 4.05 2.32 -11.69
N TYR A 111 4.85 2.80 -12.64
CA TYR A 111 5.88 1.99 -13.29
C TYR A 111 7.02 1.61 -12.34
N GLY A 112 7.59 2.59 -11.63
CA GLY A 112 8.70 2.32 -10.71
C GLY A 112 8.25 1.52 -9.49
N LEU A 113 7.02 1.70 -9.00
CA LEU A 113 6.45 0.86 -7.94
C LEU A 113 6.40 -0.62 -8.37
N LEU A 114 5.92 -0.92 -9.59
CA LEU A 114 5.88 -2.28 -10.10
C LEU A 114 7.28 -2.92 -10.18
N ARG A 115 8.25 -2.16 -10.67
CA ARG A 115 9.65 -2.60 -10.76
C ARG A 115 10.26 -2.82 -9.37
N PHE A 116 10.00 -1.92 -8.41
CA PHE A 116 10.39 -2.05 -7.01
C PHE A 116 9.87 -3.35 -6.40
N ILE A 117 8.56 -3.61 -6.53
CA ILE A 117 7.93 -4.83 -5.97
C ILE A 117 8.52 -6.09 -6.61
N THR A 118 8.68 -6.08 -7.94
CA THR A 118 9.25 -7.21 -8.68
C THR A 118 10.68 -7.49 -8.23
N GLN A 119 11.49 -6.45 -8.05
CA GLN A 119 12.87 -6.58 -7.60
C GLN A 119 12.95 -7.04 -6.14
N HIS A 120 12.07 -6.51 -5.27
CA HIS A 120 11.99 -6.93 -3.87
C HIS A 120 11.76 -8.43 -3.74
N PHE A 121 10.81 -8.99 -4.50
CA PHE A 121 10.51 -10.42 -4.46
C PHE A 121 11.58 -11.32 -5.08
N LYS A 122 12.46 -10.80 -5.92
CA LYS A 122 13.64 -11.56 -6.39
C LYS A 122 14.71 -11.69 -5.30
N GLN A 123 14.68 -10.85 -4.27
CA GLN A 123 15.67 -10.80 -3.20
C GLN A 123 15.24 -11.57 -1.94
N LEU A 124 13.97 -11.99 -1.85
CA LEU A 124 13.44 -12.86 -0.80
C LEU A 124 13.68 -14.33 -1.14
#